data_AF-A0A0B1ZTI1-F1
#
_entry.id   AF-A0A0B1ZTI1-F1
#
_cell.length_a   1.000
_cell.length_b   1.000
_cell.length_c   1.000
_cell.angle_alpha   90.00
_cell.angle_beta   90.00
_cell.angle_gamma   90.00
#
_symmetry.space_group_name_H-M   'P 1'
#
loop_
_entity.id
_entity.type
_entity.pdbx_description
1 polymer ?
#
loop_
_entity_poly.entity_id
_entity_poly.type
_entity_poly.pdbx_seq_one_letter_code
_entity_poly.pdbx_strand_id
1 'polypeptide(L)' 'MAETTDDRLRLLIERVERLEEEKKGISDDIRDVYNEAKAVGYDVKIMRQIVRLRKMKPDDRREMDMILDTYKAALGID' A
#
# COMPACT_ATOMS: atom_id res chain seq x y z
N MET A 1 20.80 -16.07 35.02
CA MET A 1 21.38 -14.80 34.52
C MET A 1 20.19 -13.91 34.21
N ALA A 2 20.02 -12.82 34.95
CA ALA A 2 18.96 -11.87 34.67
C ALA A 2 19.29 -11.18 33.35
N GLU A 3 18.42 -11.27 32.34
CA GLU A 3 18.49 -10.40 31.17
C GLU A 3 18.54 -8.96 31.68
N THR A 4 19.63 -8.26 31.39
CA THR A 4 19.72 -6.84 31.72
C THR A 4 18.74 -6.09 30.82
N THR A 5 18.17 -4.98 31.30
CA THR A 5 17.24 -4.16 30.50
C THR A 5 17.82 -3.81 29.11
N ASP A 6 19.14 -3.69 29.02
CA ASP A 6 19.90 -3.42 27.80
C ASP A 6 19.86 -4.59 26.79
N ASP A 7 19.82 -5.84 27.27
CA ASP A 7 19.71 -7.03 26.40
C ASP A 7 18.31 -7.14 25.78
N ARG A 8 17.27 -6.84 26.56
CA ARG A 8 15.89 -6.81 26.06
C ARG A 8 15.70 -5.72 25.02
N LEU A 9 16.28 -4.54 25.23
CA LEU A 9 16.23 -3.45 24.25
C LEU A 9 16.94 -3.84 22.95
N ARG A 10 18.12 -4.47 23.04
CA ARG A 10 18.86 -4.95 21.85
C ARG A 10 18.03 -5.94 21.03
N LEU A 11 17.43 -6.94 21.65
CA LEU A 11 16.60 -7.94 20.97
C LEU A 11 15.37 -7.32 20.28
N LEU A 12 14.77 -6.28 20.88
CA LEU A 12 13.67 -5.54 20.26
C LEU A 12 14.12 -4.77 19.02
N ILE A 13 15.27 -4.10 19.08
CA ILE A 13 15.84 -3.35 17.95
C ILE A 13 16.19 -4.31 16.81
N GLU A 14 16.93 -5.39 17.07
CA GLU A 14 17.31 -6.38 16.05
C GLU A 14 16.08 -7.00 15.36
N ARG A 15 14.97 -7.19 16.11
CA ARG A 15 13.72 -7.66 15.53
C ARG A 15 13.09 -6.61 14.61
N VAL A 16 13.12 -5.33 14.97
CA VAL A 16 12.61 -4.24 14.12
C VAL A 16 13.45 -4.10 12.85
N GLU A 17 14.78 -4.16 12.95
CA GLU A 17 15.68 -4.06 11.79
C GLU A 17 15.43 -5.17 10.77
N ARG A 18 15.27 -6.41 11.24
CA ARG A 18 14.89 -7.54 10.38
C ARG A 18 13.55 -7.32 9.68
N LEU A 19 12.54 -6.83 10.42
CA LEU A 19 11.23 -6.54 9.84
C LEU A 19 11.28 -5.41 8.80
N GLU A 20 12.14 -4.40 8.99
CA GLU A 20 12.34 -3.35 7.99
C GLU A 20 13.08 -3.87 6.75
N GLU A 21 14.02 -4.81 6.90
CA GLU A 21 14.66 -5.48 5.77
C GLU A 21 13.66 -6.33 4.96
N GLU A 22 12.83 -7.13 5.64
CA GLU A 22 11.76 -7.92 5.02
C GLU A 22 10.77 -7.00 4.27
N LYS A 23 10.35 -5.90 4.90
CA LYS A 23 9.47 -4.90 4.29
C LYS A 23 10.10 -4.23 3.07
N LYS A 24 11.42 -3.98 3.09
CA LYS A 24 12.14 -3.46 1.92
C LYS A 24 12.10 -4.47 0.78
N GLY A 25 12.40 -5.75 1.05
CA GLY A 25 12.31 -6.82 0.04
C GLY A 25 10.93 -6.88 -0.61
N ILE A 26 9.87 -6.92 0.19
CA ILE A 26 8.49 -6.89 -0.31
C ILE A 26 8.20 -5.63 -1.13
N SER A 27 8.73 -4.48 -0.72
CA SER A 27 8.51 -3.21 -1.45
C SER A 27 9.23 -3.20 -2.80
N ASP A 28 10.38 -3.85 -2.88
CA ASP A 28 11.14 -4.00 -4.12
C ASP A 28 10.43 -4.98 -5.07
N ASP A 29 9.95 -6.13 -4.57
CA ASP A 29 9.14 -7.07 -5.36
C ASP A 29 7.86 -6.41 -5.93
N ILE A 30 7.15 -5.63 -5.12
CA ILE A 30 5.97 -4.87 -5.57
C ILE A 30 6.36 -3.88 -6.68
N ARG A 31 7.53 -3.25 -6.60
CA ARG A 31 8.02 -2.32 -7.62
C ARG A 31 8.28 -3.05 -8.93
N ASP A 32 8.89 -4.23 -8.88
CA ASP A 32 9.20 -5.02 -10.05
C ASP A 32 7.94 -5.50 -10.76
N VAL A 33 6.90 -5.92 -10.03
CA VAL A 33 5.57 -6.24 -10.62
C VAL A 33 4.98 -5.04 -11.37
N TYR A 34 5.09 -3.83 -10.82
CA TYR A 34 4.62 -2.63 -11.54
C TYR A 34 5.49 -2.31 -12.76
N ASN A 35 6.79 -2.58 -12.70
CA ASN A 35 7.69 -2.39 -13.84
C ASN A 35 7.39 -3.38 -14.97
N GLU A 36 7.13 -4.64 -14.64
CA GLU A 36 6.66 -5.66 -15.58
C GLU A 36 5.33 -5.24 -16.22
N ALA A 37 4.36 -4.82 -15.42
CA ALA A 37 3.07 -4.35 -15.93
C ALA A 37 3.23 -3.17 -16.90
N LYS A 38 4.15 -2.24 -16.59
CA LYS A 38 4.50 -1.13 -17.49
C LYS A 38 5.12 -1.62 -18.80
N ALA A 39 6.02 -2.61 -18.74
CA ALA A 39 6.66 -3.17 -19.93
C ALA A 39 5.65 -3.87 -20.86
N VAL A 40 4.58 -4.44 -20.31
CA VAL A 40 3.47 -5.05 -21.07
C VAL A 40 2.44 -4.01 -21.55
N GLY A 41 2.56 -2.74 -21.14
CA GLY A 41 1.73 -1.64 -21.62
C GLY A 41 0.60 -1.21 -20.69
N TYR A 42 0.54 -1.70 -19.45
CA TYR A 42 -0.45 -1.25 -18.47
C TYR A 42 -0.07 0.10 -17.84
N ASP A 43 -1.08 0.92 -17.53
CA ASP A 43 -0.89 2.16 -16.78
C ASP A 43 -0.73 1.87 -15.27
N VAL A 44 0.50 1.98 -14.78
CA VAL A 44 0.87 1.77 -13.37
C VAL A 44 0.14 2.73 -12.42
N LYS A 45 -0.15 3.96 -12.83
CA LYS A 45 -0.85 4.93 -11.97
C LYS A 45 -2.29 4.46 -11.73
N ILE A 46 -2.97 4.02 -12.79
CA ILE A 46 -4.32 3.46 -12.69
C ILE A 46 -4.31 2.16 -11.88
N MET A 47 -3.36 1.25 -12.12
CA MET A 47 -3.24 0.03 -11.32
C MET A 47 -3.11 0.31 -9.82
N ARG A 48 -2.29 1.30 -9.43
CA ARG A 48 -2.16 1.71 -8.02
C ARG A 48 -3.47 2.24 -7.45
N GLN A 49 -4.28 2.96 -8.23
CA GLN A 49 -5.62 3.37 -7.82
C GLN A 49 -6.52 2.15 -7.62
N ILE A 50 -6.53 1.18 -8.55
CA ILE A 50 -7.30 -0.05 -8.43
C ILE A 50 -6.91 -0.84 -7.18
N VAL A 51 -5.61 -0.96 -6.86
CA VAL A 51 -5.16 -1.65 -5.64
C VAL A 51 -5.69 -0.96 -4.37
N ARG A 52 -5.74 0.37 -4.33
CA ARG A 52 -6.34 1.11 -3.19
C ARG A 52 -7.84 0.86 -3.10
N LEU A 53 -8.55 0.96 -4.22
CA LEU A 53 -10.00 0.68 -4.27
C LEU A 53 -10.31 -0.74 -3.80
N ARG A 54 -9.52 -1.73 -4.22
CA ARG A 54 -9.68 -3.14 -3.82
C ARG A 54 -9.43 -3.40 -2.33
N LYS A 55 -8.69 -2.53 -1.65
CA LYS A 55 -8.49 -2.60 -0.18
C LYS A 55 -9.65 -2.00 0.61
N MET A 56 -10.49 -1.17 -0.01
CA MET A 56 -11.68 -0.62 0.63
C MET A 56 -12.79 -1.67 0.73
N LYS A 57 -13.61 -1.57 1.78
CA LYS A 57 -14.83 -2.37 1.87
C LYS A 57 -15.78 -2.03 0.71
N PRO A 58 -16.57 -2.99 0.22
CA PRO A 58 -17.49 -2.75 -0.89
C PRO A 58 -18.47 -1.58 -0.64
N ASP A 59 -18.93 -1.42 0.60
CA ASP A 59 -19.89 -0.38 0.97
C ASP A 59 -19.24 1.01 0.95
N ASP A 60 -18.09 1.16 1.61
CA ASP A 60 -17.28 2.39 1.61
C ASP A 60 -16.93 2.82 0.16
N ARG A 61 -16.64 1.86 -0.72
CA ARG A 61 -16.36 2.15 -2.13
C ARG A 61 -17.59 2.69 -2.86
N ARG A 62 -18.76 2.06 -2.67
CA ARG A 62 -20.02 2.51 -3.27
C ARG A 62 -20.40 3.92 -2.80
N GLU A 63 -20.25 4.18 -1.51
CA GLU A 63 -20.50 5.52 -0.96
C GLU A 63 -19.55 6.56 -1.56
N MET A 64 -18.26 6.25 -1.64
CA MET A 64 -17.26 7.13 -2.26
C MET A 64 -17.59 7.39 -3.74
N ASP A 65 -17.95 6.36 -4.51
CA ASP A 65 -18.30 6.50 -5.93
C ASP A 65 -19.54 7.40 -6.11
N MET A 66 -20.57 7.24 -5.27
CA MET A 66 -21.77 8.11 -5.28
C MET A 66 -21.43 9.59 -5.00
N ILE A 67 -20.56 9.85 -4.02
CA ILE A 67 -20.13 11.21 -3.69
C ILE A 67 -19.31 11.80 -4.84
N LEU A 68 -18.39 11.01 -5.41
CA LEU A 68 -17.57 11.44 -6.53
C LEU A 68 -18.42 11.81 -7.74
N ASP A 69 -19.41 10.99 -8.09
CA ASP A 69 -20.32 11.25 -9.20
C ASP A 69 -21.18 12.49 -8.95
N THR A 70 -21.61 12.72 -7.70
CA THR A 70 -22.32 13.95 -7.32
C THR A 70 -21.45 15.20 -7.56
N TYR A 71 -20.17 15.15 -7.18
CA TYR A 71 -19.26 16.27 -7.37
C TYR A 71 -18.89 16.49 -8.83
N LYS A 72 -18.69 15.41 -9.60
CA LYS A 72 -18.49 15.47 -11.05
C LYS A 72 -19.66 16.14 -11.75
N ALA A 73 -20.89 15.72 -11.45
CA ALA A 73 -22.10 16.31 -12.00
C ALA A 73 -22.23 17.80 -11.64
N ALA A 74 -21.93 18.17 -10.39
CA ALA A 74 -21.96 19.58 -9.95
C ALA A 74 -20.91 20.45 -10.66
N LEU A 75 -19.79 19.87 -11.09
CA LEU A 75 -18.70 20.55 -11.80
C LEU A 75 -18.77 20.42 -13.33
N GLY A 76 -19.75 19.69 -13.87
CA GLY A 76 -19.86 19.44 -15.31
C GLY A 76 -18.71 18.61 -15.88
N ILE A 77 -18.15 17.69 -15.08
CA ILE A 77 -17.10 16.76 -15.50
C ILE A 77 -17.77 15.41 -15.77
N ASP A 78 -17.77 14.97 -17.03
CA ASP A 78 -18.24 13.63 -17.45
C ASP A 78 -17.11 12.59 -17.44
#